data_AF-A0A8S3HU71-F1
#
_entry.id   AF-A0A8S3HU71-F1
#
_cell.length_a   1.000
_cell.length_b   1.000
_cell.length_c   1.000
_cell.angle_alpha   90.00
_cell.angle_beta   90.00
_cell.angle_gamma   90.00
#
_symmetry.space_group_name_H-M   'P 1'
#
loop_
_entity.id
_entity.type
_entity.pdbx_description
1 polymer ?
#
loop_
_entity_poly.entity_id
_entity_poly.type
_entity_poly.pdbx_seq_one_letter_code
_entity_poly.pdbx_strand_id
1 'polypeptide(L)'
;MLDNLRVRCRLCGETNVNRRNFDEHLQGSCTERRIDCSAKDVGCPWSGPRNEHNEHVKMCLFEKLRPMADSLHKVIENQRLDIKKLQKQTTEIGQLNTQVDQQKTKLEQQTTELGQLNTQFDQQKTKLEQQTTELGQQKIQLAQQKAQLEQQKAQLQGHEIKIGDIQSQNQNQNNEIASIRKQITTLEEKINKVRSAMHWL
;
A
#
# COMPACT_ATOMS: atom_id res chain seq x y z
N MET A 1 -69.51 -42.31 -49.74
CA MET A 1 -69.47 -43.76 -50.04
C MET A 1 -68.20 -44.22 -50.80
N LEU A 2 -67.11 -43.43 -50.83
CA LEU A 2 -65.87 -43.82 -51.53
C LEU A 2 -64.81 -44.44 -50.61
N ASP A 3 -64.98 -44.34 -49.29
CA ASP A 3 -63.97 -44.74 -48.30
C ASP A 3 -63.72 -46.24 -48.23
N ASN A 4 -64.75 -47.08 -48.46
CA ASN A 4 -64.61 -48.54 -48.41
C ASN A 4 -64.28 -49.17 -49.77
N LEU A 5 -63.96 -48.36 -50.77
CA LEU A 5 -63.59 -48.84 -52.10
C LEU A 5 -62.27 -49.61 -52.01
N ARG A 6 -62.23 -50.81 -52.59
CA ARG A 6 -60.99 -51.57 -52.75
C ARG A 6 -60.25 -51.06 -53.98
N VAL A 7 -59.01 -50.63 -53.79
CA VAL A 7 -58.15 -50.08 -54.83
C VAL A 7 -56.91 -50.94 -55.01
N ARG A 8 -56.38 -50.94 -56.23
CA ARG A 8 -55.12 -51.58 -56.55
C ARG A 8 -53.96 -50.64 -56.27
N CYS A 9 -52.97 -51.07 -55.50
CA CYS A 9 -51.71 -50.35 -55.36
C CYS A 9 -50.92 -50.40 -56.68
N ARG A 10 -50.56 -49.24 -57.22
CA ARG A 10 -49.80 -49.15 -58.48
C ARG A 10 -48.32 -49.48 -58.32
N LEU A 11 -47.83 -49.53 -57.08
CA LEU A 11 -46.43 -49.82 -56.76
C LEU A 11 -46.23 -51.32 -56.59
N CYS A 12 -46.91 -51.96 -55.64
CA CYS A 12 -46.76 -53.39 -55.35
C CYS A 12 -47.78 -54.29 -56.06
N GLY A 13 -48.78 -53.72 -56.73
CA GLY A 13 -49.80 -54.48 -57.46
C GLY A 13 -50.92 -55.08 -56.61
N GLU A 14 -50.90 -54.94 -55.28
CA GLU A 14 -51.91 -55.49 -54.36
C GLU A 14 -53.31 -54.93 -54.68
N THR A 15 -54.27 -55.81 -54.97
CA THR A 15 -55.58 -55.45 -55.56
C THR A 15 -56.71 -55.25 -54.54
N ASN A 16 -56.45 -55.35 -53.24
CA ASN A 16 -57.48 -55.34 -52.20
C ASN A 16 -57.23 -54.31 -51.07
N VAL A 17 -56.49 -53.24 -51.37
CA VAL A 17 -56.20 -52.20 -50.38
C VAL A 17 -57.44 -51.34 -50.18
N ASN A 18 -57.88 -51.17 -48.94
CA ASN A 18 -58.98 -50.26 -48.64
C ASN A 18 -58.53 -48.82 -48.89
N ARG A 19 -59.29 -48.04 -49.66
CA ARG A 19 -58.96 -46.65 -50.01
C ARG A 19 -58.72 -45.78 -48.76
N ARG A 20 -59.43 -46.01 -47.66
CA ARG A 20 -59.22 -45.31 -46.38
C ARG A 20 -57.84 -45.58 -45.77
N ASN A 21 -57.31 -46.79 -45.91
CA ASN A 21 -56.03 -47.20 -45.33
C ASN A 21 -54.92 -47.24 -46.40
N PHE A 22 -55.13 -46.57 -47.54
CA PHE A 22 -54.18 -46.60 -48.64
C PHE A 22 -52.87 -45.89 -48.28
N ASP A 23 -52.95 -44.79 -47.54
CA ASP A 23 -51.76 -44.07 -47.06
C ASP A 23 -51.01 -44.87 -46.00
N GLU A 24 -51.71 -45.53 -45.08
CA GLU A 24 -51.10 -46.47 -44.12
C GLU A 24 -50.42 -47.63 -44.86
N HIS A 25 -51.05 -48.16 -45.91
CA HIS A 25 -50.45 -49.17 -46.77
C HIS A 25 -49.16 -48.66 -47.41
N LEU A 26 -49.16 -47.48 -48.03
CA LEU A 26 -47.95 -46.87 -48.60
C LEU A 26 -46.88 -46.61 -47.51
N GLN A 27 -47.29 -46.23 -46.32
CA GLN A 27 -46.39 -45.87 -45.22
C GLN A 27 -45.76 -47.07 -44.51
N GLY A 28 -46.49 -48.17 -44.35
CA GLY A 28 -46.08 -49.30 -43.52
C GLY A 28 -45.92 -50.64 -44.25
N SER A 29 -46.80 -50.97 -45.21
CA SER A 29 -46.93 -52.34 -45.73
C SER A 29 -46.60 -52.52 -47.22
N CYS A 30 -46.53 -51.44 -48.00
CA CYS A 30 -46.24 -51.51 -49.44
C CYS A 30 -44.77 -51.89 -49.67
N THR A 31 -44.55 -53.07 -50.26
CA THR A 31 -43.23 -53.68 -50.48
C THR A 31 -42.39 -52.96 -51.53
N GLU A 32 -43.01 -52.48 -52.61
CA GLU A 32 -42.33 -51.80 -53.72
C GLU A 32 -42.18 -50.29 -53.49
N ARG A 33 -42.65 -49.78 -52.35
CA ARG A 33 -42.51 -48.36 -52.04
C ARG A 33 -41.02 -48.07 -51.81
N ARG A 34 -40.47 -47.09 -52.53
CA ARG A 34 -39.11 -46.63 -52.28
C ARG A 34 -39.04 -45.97 -50.91
N ILE A 35 -38.14 -46.47 -50.08
CA ILE A 35 -37.79 -45.92 -48.78
C ILE A 35 -36.29 -45.65 -48.71
N ASP A 36 -35.94 -44.71 -47.86
CA ASP A 36 -34.55 -44.44 -47.54
C ASP A 36 -34.01 -45.43 -46.52
N CYS A 37 -32.69 -45.65 -46.54
CA CYS A 37 -32.01 -46.39 -45.49
C CYS A 37 -32.15 -45.67 -44.14
N SER A 38 -32.27 -46.44 -43.06
CA SER A 38 -32.27 -45.94 -41.68
C SER A 38 -31.05 -45.07 -41.34
N ALA A 39 -29.92 -45.22 -42.04
CA ALA A 39 -28.67 -44.46 -41.86
C ALA A 39 -28.57 -43.22 -42.77
N LYS A 40 -29.69 -42.72 -43.33
CA LYS A 40 -29.70 -41.51 -44.17
C LYS A 40 -29.27 -40.25 -43.39
N ASP A 41 -29.54 -40.20 -42.09
CA ASP A 41 -29.09 -39.17 -41.15
C ASP A 41 -27.57 -39.06 -41.03
N VAL A 42 -26.87 -40.18 -41.17
CA VAL A 42 -25.40 -40.26 -41.20
C VAL A 42 -24.84 -40.36 -42.62
N GLY A 43 -25.66 -40.08 -43.64
CA GLY A 43 -25.23 -39.89 -45.03
C GLY A 43 -25.32 -41.11 -45.95
N CYS A 44 -26.04 -42.17 -45.56
CA CYS A 44 -26.27 -43.30 -46.48
C CYS A 44 -27.07 -42.85 -47.71
N PRO A 45 -26.59 -43.07 -48.96
CA PRO A 45 -27.26 -42.63 -50.18
C PRO A 45 -28.32 -43.61 -50.69
N TRP A 46 -28.52 -44.76 -50.01
CA TRP A 46 -29.41 -45.80 -50.51
C TRP A 46 -30.89 -45.42 -50.33
N SER A 47 -31.62 -45.48 -51.45
CA SER A 47 -33.08 -45.41 -51.50
C SER A 47 -33.61 -46.47 -52.46
N GLY A 48 -34.33 -47.46 -51.95
CA GLY A 48 -34.76 -48.63 -52.72
C GLY A 48 -36.11 -49.18 -52.26
N PRO A 49 -36.64 -50.21 -52.94
CA PRO A 49 -37.86 -50.90 -52.54
C PRO A 49 -37.80 -51.39 -51.08
N ARG A 50 -38.93 -51.30 -50.36
CA ARG A 50 -39.02 -51.69 -48.93
C ARG A 50 -38.65 -53.16 -48.68
N ASN A 51 -39.00 -54.06 -49.59
CA ASN A 51 -38.63 -55.49 -49.49
C ASN A 51 -37.11 -55.74 -49.54
N GLU A 52 -36.33 -54.87 -50.20
CA GLU A 52 -34.86 -54.98 -50.28
C GLU A 52 -34.14 -54.28 -49.11
N HIS A 53 -34.83 -53.41 -48.37
CA HIS A 53 -34.23 -52.59 -47.32
C HIS A 53 -33.51 -53.40 -46.24
N ASN A 54 -34.09 -54.51 -45.78
CA ASN A 54 -33.47 -55.31 -44.73
C ASN A 54 -32.17 -55.99 -45.18
N GLU A 55 -32.08 -56.43 -46.44
CA GLU A 55 -30.85 -56.99 -46.99
C GLU A 55 -29.78 -55.91 -47.17
N HIS A 56 -30.18 -54.71 -47.61
CA HIS A 56 -29.29 -53.56 -47.64
C HIS A 56 -28.72 -53.24 -46.24
N VAL A 57 -29.57 -53.11 -45.22
CA VAL A 57 -29.16 -52.74 -43.85
C VAL A 57 -28.12 -53.70 -43.28
N LYS A 58 -28.20 -55.02 -43.55
CA LYS A 58 -27.20 -56.02 -43.10
C LYS A 58 -25.78 -55.71 -43.59
N MET A 59 -25.65 -55.15 -44.80
CA MET A 59 -24.37 -54.82 -45.41
C MET A 59 -24.05 -53.32 -45.38
N CYS A 60 -24.98 -52.49 -44.90
CA CYS A 60 -24.83 -51.04 -44.89
C CYS A 60 -23.67 -50.63 -43.97
N LEU A 61 -22.61 -50.09 -44.56
CA LEU A 61 -21.45 -49.62 -43.82
C LEU A 61 -21.82 -48.46 -42.89
N PHE A 62 -22.75 -47.59 -43.28
CA PHE A 62 -23.20 -46.46 -42.48
C PHE A 62 -23.92 -46.90 -41.19
N GLU A 63 -24.73 -47.97 -41.25
CA GLU A 63 -25.34 -48.56 -40.05
C GLU A 63 -24.28 -49.17 -39.13
N LYS A 64 -23.24 -49.81 -39.69
CA LYS A 64 -22.13 -50.35 -38.90
C LYS A 64 -21.26 -49.25 -38.25
N LEU A 65 -21.19 -48.07 -38.87
CA LEU A 65 -20.40 -46.94 -38.38
C LEU A 65 -21.14 -46.07 -37.34
N ARG A 66 -22.46 -46.20 -37.21
CA ARG A 66 -23.27 -45.42 -36.26
C ARG A 66 -22.73 -45.38 -34.83
N PRO A 67 -22.35 -46.50 -34.20
CA PRO A 67 -21.82 -46.47 -32.83
C PRO A 67 -20.55 -45.62 -32.71
N MET A 68 -19.72 -45.59 -33.75
CA MET A 68 -18.51 -44.76 -33.80
C MET A 68 -18.86 -43.29 -33.98
N ALA A 69 -19.84 -42.97 -34.84
CA ALA A 69 -20.33 -41.60 -35.02
C ALA A 69 -20.94 -41.03 -33.72
N ASP A 70 -21.74 -41.82 -33.01
CA ASP A 70 -22.32 -41.44 -31.71
C ASP A 70 -21.23 -41.22 -30.65
N SER A 71 -20.21 -42.07 -30.64
CA SER A 71 -19.05 -41.92 -29.75
C SER A 71 -18.28 -40.62 -30.04
N LEU A 72 -18.01 -40.34 -31.32
CA LEU A 72 -17.35 -39.11 -31.74
C LEU A 72 -18.16 -37.86 -31.39
N HIS A 73 -19.49 -37.88 -31.61
CA HIS A 73 -20.36 -36.79 -31.19
C HIS A 73 -20.30 -36.54 -29.68
N LYS A 74 -20.31 -37.60 -28.85
CA LYS A 74 -20.14 -37.45 -27.39
C LYS A 74 -18.80 -36.84 -27.02
N VAL A 75 -17.70 -37.27 -27.67
CA VAL A 75 -16.37 -36.69 -27.44
C VAL A 75 -16.35 -35.21 -27.80
N ILE A 76 -16.92 -34.82 -28.94
CA ILE A 76 -17.00 -33.42 -29.40
C ILE A 76 -17.79 -32.56 -28.40
N GLU A 77 -18.93 -33.03 -27.92
CA GLU A 77 -19.73 -32.30 -26.93
C GLU A 77 -18.98 -32.14 -25.59
N ASN A 78 -18.32 -33.20 -25.12
CA ASN A 78 -17.50 -33.11 -23.90
C ASN A 78 -16.34 -32.11 -24.08
N GLN A 79 -15.63 -32.15 -25.21
CA GLN A 79 -14.56 -31.20 -25.51
C GLN A 79 -15.06 -29.76 -25.60
N ARG A 80 -16.27 -29.52 -26.14
CA ARG A 80 -16.89 -28.18 -26.16
C ARG A 80 -17.14 -27.66 -24.74
N LEU A 81 -17.63 -28.52 -23.84
CA LEU A 81 -17.84 -28.15 -22.44
C LEU A 81 -16.52 -27.85 -21.73
N ASP A 82 -15.49 -28.66 -21.96
CA ASP A 82 -14.15 -28.44 -21.40
C ASP A 82 -13.53 -27.13 -21.90
N ILE A 83 -13.63 -26.83 -23.20
CA ILE A 83 -13.17 -25.55 -23.77
C ILE A 83 -13.90 -24.38 -23.10
N LYS A 84 -15.22 -24.47 -22.93
CA LYS A 84 -16.00 -23.41 -22.27
C LYS A 84 -15.58 -23.21 -20.81
N LYS A 85 -15.30 -24.30 -20.09
CA LYS A 85 -14.78 -24.26 -18.72
C LYS A 85 -13.40 -23.60 -18.67
N LEU A 86 -12.49 -24.00 -19.55
CA LEU A 86 -11.15 -23.43 -19.65
C LEU A 86 -11.19 -21.94 -20.01
N GLN A 87 -12.04 -21.52 -20.94
CA GLN A 87 -12.22 -20.10 -21.28
C GLN A 87 -12.67 -19.27 -20.07
N LYS A 88 -13.59 -19.81 -19.27
CA LYS A 88 -14.03 -19.15 -18.03
C LYS A 88 -12.86 -19.03 -17.04
N GLN A 89 -12.12 -20.12 -16.81
CA GLN A 89 -10.95 -20.12 -15.93
C GLN A 89 -9.86 -19.13 -16.40
N THR A 90 -9.57 -19.08 -17.70
CA THR A 90 -8.63 -18.11 -18.27
C THR A 90 -9.07 -16.67 -18.02
N THR A 91 -10.37 -16.39 -18.12
CA THR A 91 -10.92 -15.06 -17.84
C THR A 91 -10.80 -14.71 -16.35
N GLU A 92 -11.13 -15.65 -15.46
CA GLU A 92 -10.97 -15.49 -14.00
C GLU A 92 -9.50 -15.26 -13.63
N ILE A 93 -8.56 -16.01 -14.21
CA ILE A 93 -7.12 -15.81 -14.02
C ILE A 93 -6.67 -14.42 -14.50
N GLY A 94 -7.16 -13.97 -15.66
CA GLY A 94 -6.83 -12.63 -16.17
C GLY A 94 -7.29 -11.50 -15.24
N GLN A 95 -8.48 -11.66 -14.64
CA GLN A 95 -9.00 -10.72 -13.64
C GLN A 95 -8.16 -10.73 -12.35
N LEU A 96 -7.78 -11.92 -11.86
CA LEU A 96 -6.93 -12.06 -10.69
C LEU A 96 -5.54 -11.44 -10.92
N ASN A 97 -4.92 -11.66 -12.08
CA ASN A 97 -3.65 -11.04 -12.42
C ASN A 97 -3.73 -9.51 -12.42
N THR A 98 -4.81 -8.96 -12.99
CA THR A 98 -5.05 -7.51 -12.97
C THR A 98 -5.17 -6.97 -11.54
N GLN A 99 -5.86 -7.70 -10.65
CA GLN A 99 -5.97 -7.31 -9.24
C GLN A 99 -4.63 -7.39 -8.51
N VAL A 100 -3.82 -8.42 -8.79
CA VAL A 100 -2.47 -8.57 -8.23
C VAL A 100 -1.57 -7.43 -8.68
N ASP A 101 -1.60 -7.05 -9.96
CA ASP A 101 -0.81 -5.93 -10.48
C ASP A 101 -1.21 -4.60 -9.82
N GLN A 102 -2.51 -4.36 -9.63
CA GLN A 102 -3.01 -3.17 -8.92
C GLN A 102 -2.54 -3.14 -7.46
N GLN A 103 -2.58 -4.28 -6.76
CA GLN A 103 -2.08 -4.38 -5.39
C GLN A 103 -0.57 -4.14 -5.31
N LYS A 104 0.19 -4.66 -6.28
CA LYS A 104 1.64 -4.45 -6.37
C LYS A 104 1.97 -2.97 -6.52
N THR A 105 1.32 -2.26 -7.45
CA THR A 105 1.53 -0.81 -7.62
C THR A 105 1.20 -0.03 -6.34
N LYS A 106 0.11 -0.39 -5.64
CA LYS A 106 -0.24 0.24 -4.36
C LYS A 106 0.84 0.02 -3.29
N LEU A 107 1.39 -1.19 -3.20
CA LEU A 107 2.48 -1.51 -2.27
C LEU A 107 3.77 -0.74 -2.61
N GLU A 108 4.11 -0.59 -3.88
CA GLU A 108 5.25 0.20 -4.34
C GLU A 108 5.11 1.69 -3.96
N GLN A 109 3.90 2.24 -4.11
CA GLN A 109 3.60 3.61 -3.67
C GLN A 109 3.76 3.76 -2.14
N GLN A 110 3.16 2.86 -1.36
CA GLN A 110 3.28 2.89 0.11
C GLN A 110 4.72 2.76 0.58
N THR A 111 5.53 1.92 -0.09
CA THR A 111 6.96 1.76 0.22
C THR A 111 7.72 3.07 -0.02
N THR A 112 7.39 3.78 -1.09
CA THR A 112 7.99 5.09 -1.41
C THR A 112 7.61 6.15 -0.38
N GLU A 113 6.33 6.21 0.01
CA GLU A 113 5.83 7.14 1.04
C GLU A 113 6.51 6.88 2.40
N LEU A 114 6.67 5.62 2.80
CA LEU A 114 7.40 5.25 4.01
C LEU A 114 8.88 5.67 3.95
N GLY A 115 9.54 5.50 2.81
CA GLY A 115 10.92 5.97 2.61
C GLY A 115 11.06 7.49 2.79
N GLN A 116 10.11 8.26 2.26
CA GLN A 116 10.07 9.71 2.43
C GLN A 116 9.86 10.12 3.89
N LEU A 117 8.94 9.48 4.59
CA LEU A 117 8.71 9.72 6.02
C LEU A 117 9.95 9.40 6.86
N ASN A 118 10.65 8.29 6.56
CA ASN A 118 11.88 7.96 7.27
C ASN A 118 12.96 9.02 7.07
N THR A 119 13.11 9.52 5.84
CA THR A 119 14.06 10.60 5.53
C THR A 119 13.73 11.89 6.29
N GLN A 120 12.43 12.25 6.39
CA GLN A 120 12.00 13.41 7.19
C GLN A 120 12.27 13.21 8.68
N PHE A 121 12.04 12.00 9.20
CA PHE A 121 12.31 11.67 10.59
C PHE A 121 13.82 11.81 10.91
N ASP A 122 14.69 11.29 10.05
CA ASP A 122 16.14 11.41 10.21
C ASP A 122 16.59 12.89 10.21
N GLN A 123 16.03 13.71 9.32
CA GLN A 123 16.29 15.15 9.29
C GLN A 123 15.88 15.85 10.59
N GLN A 124 14.69 15.52 11.13
CA GLN A 124 14.22 16.07 12.40
C GLN A 124 15.11 15.65 13.56
N LYS A 125 15.57 14.39 13.57
CA LYS A 125 16.50 13.88 14.58
C LYS A 125 17.82 14.65 14.56
N THR A 126 18.43 14.85 13.38
CA THR A 126 19.67 15.65 13.26
C THR A 126 19.47 17.08 13.74
N LYS A 127 18.32 17.70 13.44
CA LYS A 127 18.00 19.05 13.94
C LYS A 127 17.91 19.11 15.47
N LEU A 128 17.30 18.09 16.10
CA LEU A 128 17.23 18.00 17.55
C LEU A 128 18.61 17.79 18.20
N GLU A 129 19.48 17.00 17.59
CA GLU A 129 20.86 16.79 18.05
C GLU A 129 21.67 18.10 17.99
N GLN A 130 21.50 18.89 16.92
CA GLN A 130 22.10 20.22 16.80
C GLN A 130 21.61 21.17 17.90
N GLN A 131 20.29 21.27 18.11
CA GLN A 131 19.72 22.11 19.17
C GLN A 131 20.19 21.68 20.57
N THR A 132 20.32 20.37 20.81
CA THR A 132 20.84 19.84 22.07
C THR A 132 22.29 20.29 22.31
N THR A 133 23.09 20.29 21.25
CA THR A 133 24.49 20.73 21.28
C THR A 133 24.59 22.23 21.56
N GLU A 134 23.78 23.04 20.88
CA GLU A 134 23.70 24.50 21.08
C GLU A 134 23.29 24.84 22.52
N LEU A 135 22.26 24.19 23.07
CA LEU A 135 21.86 24.37 24.46
C LEU A 135 22.97 23.98 25.44
N GLY A 136 23.72 22.92 25.14
CA GLY A 136 24.90 22.52 25.91
C GLY A 136 25.97 23.62 25.94
N GLN A 137 26.26 24.23 24.80
CA GLN A 137 27.22 25.33 24.69
C GLN A 137 26.74 26.58 25.45
N GLN A 138 25.47 26.95 25.31
CA GLN A 138 24.88 28.08 26.05
C GLN A 138 24.96 27.87 27.57
N LYS A 139 24.73 26.65 28.04
CA LYS A 139 24.87 26.31 29.47
C LYS A 139 26.30 26.49 29.98
N ILE A 140 27.30 26.09 29.19
CA ILE A 140 28.72 26.30 29.52
C ILE A 140 29.04 27.79 29.58
N GLN A 141 28.58 28.56 28.59
CA GLN A 141 28.79 30.01 28.54
C GLN A 141 28.17 30.73 29.75
N LEU A 142 26.94 30.36 30.13
CA LEU A 142 26.28 30.90 31.32
C LEU A 142 27.06 30.56 32.60
N ALA A 143 27.58 29.34 32.71
CA ALA A 143 28.39 28.94 33.86
C ALA A 143 29.70 29.77 33.96
N GLN A 144 30.34 30.03 32.82
CA GLN A 144 31.54 30.89 32.75
C GLN A 144 31.22 32.33 33.15
N GLN A 145 30.14 32.91 32.64
CA GLN A 145 29.71 34.27 33.01
C GLN A 145 29.39 34.37 34.50
N LYS A 146 28.73 33.35 35.08
CA LYS A 146 28.46 33.30 36.51
C LYS A 146 29.76 33.27 37.33
N ALA A 147 30.74 32.46 36.92
CA ALA A 147 32.04 32.41 37.60
C ALA A 147 32.79 33.76 37.52
N GLN A 148 32.74 34.44 36.37
CA GLN A 148 33.32 35.78 36.21
C GLN A 148 32.64 36.81 37.13
N LEU A 149 31.32 36.77 37.25
CA LEU A 149 30.57 37.65 38.16
C LEU A 149 30.95 37.43 39.62
N GLU A 150 31.09 36.17 40.07
CA GLU A 150 31.53 35.87 41.43
C GLU A 150 32.97 36.34 41.68
N GLN A 151 33.87 36.21 40.69
CA GLN A 151 35.22 36.75 40.79
C GLN A 151 35.23 38.29 40.92
N GLN A 152 34.44 38.98 40.10
CA GLN A 152 34.31 40.44 40.18
C GLN A 152 33.74 40.88 41.54
N LYS A 153 32.75 40.14 42.05
CA LYS A 153 32.18 40.40 43.38
C LYS A 153 33.22 40.25 44.49
N ALA A 154 34.05 39.21 44.45
CA ALA A 154 35.13 39.02 45.40
C ALA A 154 36.19 40.14 45.31
N GLN A 155 36.51 40.61 44.09
CA GLN A 155 37.40 41.75 43.89
C GLN A 155 36.83 43.03 44.49
N LEU A 156 35.54 43.31 44.28
CA LEU A 156 34.86 44.47 44.87
C LEU A 156 34.89 44.42 46.40
N GLN A 157 34.59 43.28 47.01
CA GLN A 157 34.70 43.10 48.46
C GLN A 157 36.14 43.36 48.96
N GLY A 158 37.14 42.90 48.22
CA GLY A 158 38.55 43.20 48.53
C GLY A 158 38.88 44.69 48.46
N HIS A 159 38.29 45.42 47.50
CA HIS A 159 38.45 46.88 47.43
C HIS A 159 37.72 47.60 48.57
N GLU A 160 36.53 47.15 48.96
CA GLU A 160 35.80 47.71 50.11
C GLU A 160 36.60 47.60 51.41
N ILE A 161 37.24 46.46 51.66
CA ILE A 161 38.12 46.27 52.83
C ILE A 161 39.29 47.27 52.80
N LYS A 162 40.00 47.36 51.66
CA LYS A 162 41.12 48.31 51.51
C LYS A 162 40.71 49.76 51.73
N ILE A 163 39.53 50.15 51.25
CA ILE A 163 38.98 51.49 51.49
C ILE A 163 38.77 51.71 52.98
N GLY A 164 38.20 50.73 53.70
CA GLY A 164 38.03 50.79 55.16
C GLY A 164 39.35 50.92 55.93
N ASP A 165 40.39 50.20 55.50
CA ASP A 165 41.74 50.30 56.08
C ASP A 165 42.32 51.72 55.90
N ILE A 166 42.23 52.26 54.67
CA ILE A 166 42.69 53.62 54.35
C ILE A 166 41.92 54.67 55.15
N GLN A 167 40.60 54.51 55.31
CA GLN A 167 39.78 55.42 56.12
C GLN A 167 40.24 55.43 57.58
N SER A 168 40.50 54.26 58.16
CA SER A 168 41.01 54.12 59.52
C SER A 168 42.39 54.76 59.68
N GLN A 169 43.29 54.55 58.71
CA GLN A 169 44.61 55.17 58.69
C GLN A 169 44.54 56.70 58.62
N ASN A 170 43.71 57.25 57.73
CA ASN A 170 43.48 58.70 57.64
C ASN A 170 42.92 59.27 58.95
N GLN A 171 42.04 58.54 59.64
CA GLN A 171 41.51 58.97 60.93
C GLN A 171 42.58 59.02 62.01
N ASN A 172 43.48 58.02 62.05
CA ASN A 172 44.64 58.03 62.94
C ASN A 172 45.57 59.23 62.65
N GLN A 173 45.90 59.46 61.38
CA GLN A 173 46.73 60.59 60.97
C GLN A 173 46.08 61.93 61.33
N ASN A 174 44.77 62.08 61.16
CA ASN A 174 44.05 63.29 61.58
C ASN A 174 44.14 63.53 63.09
N ASN A 175 44.05 62.46 63.90
CA ASN A 175 44.21 62.55 65.35
C ASN A 175 45.64 62.96 65.74
N GLU A 176 46.65 62.41 65.06
CA GLU A 176 48.06 62.81 65.24
C GLU A 176 48.27 64.29 64.87
N ILE A 177 47.76 64.74 63.74
CA ILE A 177 47.82 66.14 63.31
C ILE A 177 47.15 67.05 64.37
N ALA A 178 45.99 66.66 64.91
CA ALA A 178 45.32 67.42 65.95
C ALA A 178 46.16 67.52 67.23
N SER A 179 46.83 66.43 67.62
CA SER A 179 47.77 66.40 68.76
C SER A 179 48.96 67.34 68.53
N ILE A 180 49.59 67.27 67.35
CA ILE A 180 50.71 68.13 66.98
C ILE A 180 50.28 69.60 66.99
N ARG A 181 49.10 69.94 66.46
CA ARG A 181 48.55 71.31 66.53
C ARG A 181 48.39 71.82 67.97
N LYS A 182 47.95 70.98 68.91
CA LYS A 182 47.90 71.31 70.35
C LYS A 182 49.29 71.56 70.94
N GLN A 183 50.29 70.76 70.55
CA GLN A 183 51.66 70.96 71.00
C GLN A 183 52.23 72.28 70.47
N ILE A 184 52.01 72.60 69.20
CA ILE A 184 52.44 73.87 68.58
C ILE A 184 51.84 75.07 69.32
N THR A 185 50.52 75.10 69.53
CA THR A 185 49.85 76.19 70.27
C THR A 185 50.40 76.36 71.69
N THR A 186 50.64 75.26 72.41
CA THR A 186 51.28 75.30 73.73
C THR A 186 52.70 75.88 73.67
N LEU A 187 53.48 75.53 72.65
CA LEU A 187 54.84 76.08 72.45
C LEU A 187 54.78 77.57 72.09
N GLU A 188 53.86 78.00 71.24
CA GLU A 188 53.63 79.40 70.89
C GLU A 188 53.28 80.23 72.14
N GLU A 189 52.42 79.73 73.03
CA GLU A 189 52.12 80.36 74.32
C GLU A 189 53.36 80.51 75.20
N LYS A 190 54.18 79.45 75.30
CA LYS A 190 55.44 79.49 76.07
C LYS A 190 56.40 80.52 75.48
N ILE A 191 56.56 80.57 74.16
CA ILE A 191 57.39 81.56 73.46
C ILE A 191 56.90 82.98 73.76
N ASN A 192 55.59 83.24 73.69
CA ASN A 192 55.01 84.55 73.99
C ASN A 192 55.25 84.98 75.45
N LYS A 193 55.18 84.05 76.41
CA LYS A 193 55.53 84.33 77.82
C LYS A 193 57.00 84.75 77.96
N VAL A 194 57.92 84.02 77.33
CA VAL A 194 59.36 84.37 77.34
C VAL A 194 59.61 85.74 76.70
N ARG A 195 59.00 85.99 75.53
CA ARG A 195 59.11 87.27 74.82
C ARG A 195 58.60 88.43 75.67
N SER A 196 57.47 88.24 76.37
CA SER A 196 56.91 89.25 77.28
C SER A 196 57.84 89.52 78.46
N ALA A 197 58.44 88.48 79.05
CA ALA A 197 59.42 88.63 80.14
C ALA A 197 60.68 89.40 79.71
N MET A 198 61.16 89.20 78.48
CA MET A 198 62.28 89.95 77.92
C MET A 198 61.97 91.42 77.63
N HIS A 199 60.72 91.81 77.38
CA HIS A 199 60.37 93.21 77.07
C HIS A 199 60.44 94.15 78.28
N TRP A 200 60.45 93.60 79.50
CA TRP A 200 60.57 94.34 80.76
C TRP A 200 62.01 94.41 81.30
N LEU A 201 63.00 93.92 80.54
CA LEU A 201 64.45 94.03 80.79
C LEU A 201 65.06 95.02 79.79
#